data_AF-A0A645F0B1-F1
#
_entry.id   AF-A0A645F0B1-F1
#
_cell.length_a   1.000
_cell.length_b   1.000
_cell.length_c   1.000
_cell.angle_alpha   90.00
_cell.angle_beta   90.00
_cell.angle_gamma   90.00
#
_symmetry.space_group_name_H-M   'P 1'
#
loop_
_entity.id
_entity.type
_entity.pdbx_description
1 polymer ?
#
loop_
_entity_poly.entity_id
_entity_poly.type
_entity_poly.pdbx_seq_one_letter_code
_entity_poly.pdbx_strand_id
1 'polypeptide(L)'
;MGARSALLDLMEQLNQGVIASDLRLPIALLVLVNAALLVAANILILVAERKKEIAVLKAIGARESEIIKMVLAEAMLVSGVGALLGFSLIRVQAFLNQWTNAVGLLSLIWMLFLDLVIILGMTLFAAILFGWIPAKKYASLSVMEVLRNE
;
A
#
# COMPACT_ATOMS: atom_id res chain seq x y z
N MET A 1 48.93 -11.88 -21.85
CA MET A 1 48.22 -12.19 -20.59
C MET A 1 47.31 -11.07 -20.07
N GLY A 2 47.43 -9.82 -20.51
CA GLY A 2 46.64 -8.69 -19.99
C GLY A 2 45.18 -8.58 -20.49
N ALA A 3 44.86 -9.11 -21.68
CA ALA A 3 43.48 -9.01 -22.21
C ALA A 3 42.50 -9.89 -21.41
N ARG A 4 42.93 -11.10 -21.01
CA ARG A 4 42.10 -12.00 -20.21
C ARG A 4 41.89 -11.49 -18.78
N SER A 5 42.90 -10.88 -18.16
CA SER A 5 42.74 -10.24 -16.84
C SER A 5 41.87 -9.00 -16.91
N ALA A 6 42.01 -8.15 -17.94
CA ALA A 6 41.13 -6.99 -18.13
C ALA A 6 39.66 -7.39 -18.38
N LEU A 7 39.41 -8.50 -19.08
CA LEU A 7 38.06 -9.05 -19.25
C LEU A 7 37.50 -9.60 -17.93
N LEU A 8 38.34 -10.19 -17.09
CA LEU A 8 37.94 -10.66 -15.76
C LEU A 8 37.65 -9.47 -14.81
N ASP A 9 38.48 -8.42 -14.83
CA ASP A 9 38.26 -7.20 -14.06
C ASP A 9 36.99 -6.46 -14.51
N LEU A 10 36.71 -6.43 -15.82
CA LEU A 10 35.45 -5.88 -16.37
C LEU A 10 34.24 -6.73 -15.99
N MET A 11 34.36 -8.06 -16.02
CA MET A 11 33.28 -8.95 -15.56
C MET A 11 33.03 -8.81 -14.06
N GLU A 12 34.08 -8.62 -13.26
CA GLU A 12 33.99 -8.44 -11.82
C GLU A 12 33.42 -7.06 -11.46
N GLN A 13 33.79 -5.99 -12.18
CA GLN A 13 33.17 -4.67 -12.02
C GLN A 13 31.73 -4.62 -12.51
N LEU A 14 31.35 -5.35 -13.57
CA LEU A 14 29.95 -5.46 -14.00
C LEU A 14 29.13 -6.27 -13.00
N ASN A 15 29.69 -7.35 -12.45
CA ASN A 15 29.03 -8.16 -11.42
C ASN A 15 28.89 -7.36 -10.11
N GLN A 16 29.93 -6.64 -9.68
CA GLN A 16 29.89 -5.78 -8.50
C GLN A 16 29.01 -4.55 -8.73
N GLY A 17 28.95 -3.97 -9.93
CA GLY A 17 28.10 -2.82 -10.25
C GLY A 17 26.60 -3.15 -10.36
N VAL A 18 26.26 -4.36 -10.83
CA VAL A 18 24.87 -4.86 -10.87
C VAL A 18 24.42 -5.33 -9.48
N ILE A 19 25.28 -6.03 -8.73
CA ILE A 19 24.97 -6.48 -7.35
C ILE A 19 24.98 -5.31 -6.34
N ALA A 20 25.78 -4.26 -6.56
CA ALA A 20 25.83 -3.08 -5.67
C ALA A 20 24.72 -2.04 -5.92
N SER A 21 23.84 -2.24 -6.91
CA SER A 21 22.62 -1.44 -6.98
C SER A 21 21.69 -1.88 -5.84
N ASP A 22 21.63 -1.08 -4.79
CA ASP A 22 20.73 -1.28 -3.65
C ASP A 22 19.29 -1.18 -4.19
N LEU A 23 18.73 -2.31 -4.67
CA LEU A 23 17.47 -2.43 -5.42
C LEU A 23 16.27 -1.82 -4.66
N ARG A 24 16.45 -1.55 -3.37
CA ARG A 24 15.53 -0.86 -2.48
C ARG A 24 15.01 0.46 -3.05
N LEU A 25 15.91 1.33 -3.55
CA LEU A 25 15.52 2.65 -4.07
C LEU A 25 14.66 2.56 -5.34
N PRO A 26 15.07 1.83 -6.40
CA PRO A 26 14.23 1.71 -7.59
C PRO A 26 12.92 0.98 -7.31
N ILE A 27 12.89 -0.04 -6.44
CA ILE A 27 11.65 -0.71 -6.05
C ILE A 27 10.72 0.25 -5.30
N ALA A 28 11.24 1.02 -4.34
CA ALA A 28 10.43 1.99 -3.60
C ALA A 28 9.81 3.03 -4.54
N LEU A 29 10.59 3.51 -5.52
CA LEU A 29 10.09 4.43 -6.55
C LEU A 29 8.97 3.80 -7.38
N LEU A 30 9.14 2.56 -7.84
CA LEU A 30 8.11 1.84 -8.60
C LEU A 30 6.82 1.65 -7.80
N VAL A 31 6.93 1.33 -6.49
CA VAL A 31 5.77 1.19 -5.61
C VAL A 31 5.05 2.53 -5.45
N LEU A 32 5.77 3.64 -5.27
CA LEU A 32 5.17 4.97 -5.19
C LEU A 32 4.44 5.36 -6.47
N VAL A 33 5.05 5.12 -7.63
CA VAL A 33 4.42 5.39 -8.94
C VAL A 33 3.18 4.52 -9.13
N ASN A 34 3.26 3.22 -8.82
CA ASN A 34 2.11 2.33 -8.90
C ASN A 34 0.97 2.76 -7.96
N ALA A 35 1.28 3.20 -6.75
CA ALA A 35 0.28 3.72 -5.82
C ALA A 35 -0.41 4.97 -6.38
N ALA A 36 0.34 5.90 -6.98
CA ALA A 36 -0.23 7.08 -7.62
C ALA A 36 -1.13 6.73 -8.83
N LEU A 37 -0.67 5.80 -9.68
CA LEU A 37 -1.44 5.31 -10.81
C LEU A 37 -2.71 4.58 -10.37
N LEU A 38 -2.65 3.79 -9.30
CA LEU A 38 -3.80 3.08 -8.74
C LEU A 38 -4.86 4.08 -8.24
N VAL A 39 -4.44 5.14 -7.55
CA VAL A 39 -5.36 6.21 -7.13
C VAL A 39 -6.00 6.89 -8.34
N ALA A 40 -5.22 7.22 -9.38
CA ALA A 40 -5.74 7.83 -10.59
C ALA A 40 -6.72 6.91 -11.34
N ALA A 41 -6.38 5.63 -11.48
CA ALA A 41 -7.22 4.63 -12.12
C ALA A 41 -8.54 4.43 -11.37
N ASN A 42 -8.48 4.36 -10.03
CA ASN A 42 -9.68 4.35 -9.21
C ASN A 42 -10.54 5.58 -9.51
N ILE A 43 -9.97 6.79 -9.56
CA ILE A 43 -10.72 8.04 -9.84
C ILE A 43 -11.42 8.01 -11.21
N LEU A 44 -10.82 7.36 -12.21
CA LEU A 44 -11.45 7.19 -13.52
C LEU A 44 -12.65 6.24 -13.46
N ILE A 45 -12.48 5.06 -12.85
CA ILE A 45 -13.55 4.06 -12.67
C ILE A 45 -14.71 4.65 -11.83
N LEU A 46 -14.36 5.47 -10.84
CA LEU A 46 -15.29 6.17 -9.95
C LEU A 46 -16.30 7.06 -10.67
N VAL A 47 -16.04 7.49 -11.92
CA VAL A 47 -17.02 8.32 -12.65
C VAL A 47 -18.26 7.53 -13.06
N ALA A 48 -18.17 6.20 -13.23
CA ALA A 48 -19.25 5.39 -13.76
C ALA A 48 -19.95 4.53 -12.70
N GLU A 49 -19.21 3.71 -11.95
CA GLU A 49 -19.83 2.61 -11.18
C GLU A 49 -20.15 3.00 -9.73
N ARG A 50 -19.12 3.37 -8.95
CA ARG A 50 -19.28 3.65 -7.52
C ARG A 50 -20.11 4.91 -7.23
N LYS A 51 -20.18 5.86 -8.17
CA LYS A 51 -21.10 7.00 -8.10
C LYS A 51 -22.56 6.56 -8.12
N LYS A 52 -22.91 5.56 -8.93
CA LYS A 52 -24.27 5.05 -9.06
C LYS A 52 -24.72 4.35 -7.78
N GLU A 53 -23.88 3.51 -7.20
CA GLU A 53 -24.15 2.84 -5.92
C GLU A 53 -24.41 3.85 -4.79
N ILE A 54 -23.56 4.88 -4.68
CA ILE A 54 -23.69 5.92 -3.65
C ILE A 54 -24.92 6.80 -3.90
N ALA A 55 -25.24 7.09 -5.17
CA ALA A 55 -26.45 7.84 -5.52
C ALA A 55 -27.73 7.05 -5.15
N VAL A 56 -27.75 5.73 -5.38
CA VAL A 56 -28.85 4.85 -4.96
C VAL A 56 -28.97 4.83 -3.44
N LEU A 57 -27.86 4.68 -2.70
CA LEU A 57 -27.84 4.75 -1.24
C LEU A 57 -28.39 6.08 -0.71
N LYS A 58 -28.02 7.20 -1.33
CA LYS A 58 -28.56 8.52 -0.98
C LYS A 58 -30.04 8.65 -1.33
N ALA A 59 -30.49 8.08 -2.45
CA ALA A 59 -31.90 8.11 -2.87
C ALA A 59 -32.81 7.36 -1.88
N ILE A 60 -32.32 6.30 -1.25
CA ILE A 60 -33.03 5.58 -0.17
C ILE A 60 -32.85 6.23 1.22
N GLY A 61 -32.16 7.36 1.32
CA GLY A 61 -32.07 8.18 2.54
C GLY A 61 -30.77 8.07 3.34
N ALA A 62 -29.70 7.46 2.81
CA ALA A 62 -28.41 7.41 3.51
C ALA A 62 -27.83 8.81 3.73
N ARG A 63 -27.39 9.09 4.94
CA ARG A 63 -26.74 10.35 5.32
C ARG A 63 -25.29 10.39 4.83
N GLU A 64 -24.78 11.59 4.61
CA GLU A 64 -23.38 11.82 4.22
C GLU A 64 -22.39 11.17 5.21
N SER A 65 -22.68 11.22 6.51
CA SER A 65 -21.87 10.57 7.54
C SER A 65 -21.84 9.04 7.45
N GLU A 66 -22.92 8.41 6.95
CA GLU A 66 -23.00 6.95 6.80
C GLU A 66 -22.16 6.51 5.61
N ILE A 67 -22.16 7.28 4.52
CA ILE A 67 -21.30 7.07 3.35
C ILE A 67 -19.82 7.24 3.72
N ILE A 68 -19.49 8.29 4.48
CA ILE A 68 -18.10 8.52 4.93
C ILE A 68 -17.62 7.35 5.78
N LYS A 69 -18.43 6.89 6.74
CA LYS A 69 -18.09 5.73 7.59
C LYS A 69 -17.91 4.45 6.77
N MET A 70 -18.78 4.20 5.80
CA MET A 70 -18.68 3.04 4.91
C MET A 70 -17.36 3.04 4.14
N VAL A 71 -17.03 4.16 3.48
CA VAL A 71 -15.81 4.28 2.67
C VAL A 71 -14.55 4.18 3.53
N LEU A 72 -14.56 4.78 4.72
CA LEU A 72 -13.45 4.66 5.67
C LEU A 72 -13.31 3.22 6.19
N ALA A 73 -14.42 2.54 6.49
CA ALA A 73 -14.39 1.14 6.91
C ALA A 73 -13.81 0.24 5.82
N GLU A 74 -14.21 0.42 4.56
CA GLU A 74 -13.63 -0.29 3.42
C GLU A 74 -12.11 -0.04 3.31
N ALA A 75 -11.69 1.23 3.41
CA ALA A 75 -10.27 1.60 3.37
C ALA A 75 -9.47 0.98 4.53
N MET A 76 -10.01 1.00 5.75
CA MET A 76 -9.39 0.40 6.93
C MET A 76 -9.29 -1.13 6.83
N LEU A 77 -10.32 -1.78 6.29
CA LEU A 77 -10.30 -3.24 6.09
C LEU A 77 -9.25 -3.64 5.04
N VAL A 78 -9.25 -2.99 3.88
CA VAL A 78 -8.31 -3.29 2.80
C VAL A 78 -6.87 -3.02 3.25
N SER A 79 -6.63 -1.87 3.89
CA SER A 79 -5.29 -1.49 4.38
C SER A 79 -4.82 -2.37 5.55
N GLY A 80 -5.72 -2.73 6.47
CA GLY A 80 -5.41 -3.63 7.59
C GLY A 80 -5.03 -5.03 7.11
N VAL A 81 -5.78 -5.60 6.17
CA VAL A 81 -5.46 -6.89 5.56
C VAL A 81 -4.12 -6.81 4.81
N GLY A 82 -3.90 -5.75 4.03
CA GLY A 82 -2.64 -5.53 3.33
C GLY A 82 -1.44 -5.42 4.27
N ALA A 83 -1.58 -4.69 5.38
CA ALA A 83 -0.54 -4.56 6.40
C ALA A 83 -0.19 -5.89 7.07
N LEU A 84 -1.20 -6.68 7.45
CA LEU A 84 -1.00 -8.01 8.05
C LEU A 84 -0.31 -8.98 7.10
N LEU A 85 -0.71 -8.99 5.83
CA LEU A 85 -0.08 -9.82 4.80
C LEU A 85 1.37 -9.40 4.55
N GLY A 86 1.62 -8.10 4.40
CA GLY A 86 2.97 -7.56 4.20
C GLY A 86 3.88 -7.86 5.38
N PHE A 87 3.41 -7.64 6.61
CA PHE A 87 4.15 -7.96 7.83
C PHE A 87 4.49 -9.45 7.91
N SER A 88 3.54 -10.32 7.59
CA SER A 88 3.74 -11.77 7.60
C SER A 88 4.81 -12.20 6.60
N LEU A 89 4.80 -11.65 5.38
CA LEU A 89 5.81 -11.94 4.35
C LEU A 89 7.22 -11.49 4.78
N ILE A 90 7.33 -10.27 5.31
CA ILE A 90 8.61 -9.76 5.83
C ILE A 90 9.12 -10.66 6.95
N ARG A 91 8.23 -11.14 7.84
CA ARG A 91 8.63 -11.99 8.95
C ARG A 91 9.08 -13.38 8.49
N VAL A 92 8.40 -13.98 7.51
CA VAL A 92 8.83 -15.25 6.90
C VAL A 92 10.22 -15.09 6.30
N GLN A 93 10.48 -14.00 5.58
CA GLN A 93 11.81 -13.71 5.04
C GLN A 93 12.87 -13.54 6.15
N ALA A 94 12.53 -12.82 7.21
CA ALA A 94 13.42 -12.61 8.35
C ALA A 94 13.68 -13.91 9.14
N PHE A 95 12.75 -14.86 9.13
CA PHE A 95 12.92 -16.19 9.73
C PHE A 95 13.83 -17.08 8.88
N LEU A 96 13.68 -17.05 7.55
CA LEU A 96 14.56 -17.77 6.63
C LEU A 96 16.02 -17.27 6.71
N ASN A 97 16.21 -15.98 6.95
CA ASN A 97 17.53 -15.35 7.09
C ASN A 97 18.15 -15.52 8.49
N GLN A 98 17.49 -16.18 9.44
CA GLN A 98 17.81 -16.13 10.87
C GLN A 98 18.89 -17.13 11.33
N TRP A 99 19.88 -17.41 10.47
CA TRP A 99 21.05 -18.23 10.84
C TRP A 99 22.12 -17.46 11.63
N THR A 100 22.02 -16.13 11.75
CA THR A 100 23.19 -15.31 12.12
C THR A 100 23.09 -14.57 13.46
N ASN A 101 21.92 -14.45 14.09
CA ASN A 101 21.77 -13.64 15.31
C ASN A 101 21.16 -14.44 16.45
N ALA A 102 21.97 -14.77 17.46
CA ALA A 102 21.57 -15.36 18.73
C ALA A 102 20.83 -14.33 19.61
N VAL A 103 19.66 -13.87 19.16
CA VAL A 103 18.82 -12.93 19.91
C VAL A 103 17.95 -13.70 20.90
N GLY A 104 17.91 -13.25 22.15
CA GLY A 104 17.08 -13.86 23.20
C GLY A 104 15.59 -13.83 22.87
N LEU A 105 14.86 -14.88 23.29
CA LEU A 105 13.44 -15.09 22.99
C LEU A 105 12.54 -13.93 23.45
N LEU A 106 12.86 -13.33 24.60
CA LEU A 106 12.13 -12.16 25.13
C LEU A 106 12.29 -10.94 24.22
N SER A 107 13.51 -10.68 23.73
CA SER A 107 13.80 -9.55 22.84
C SER A 107 13.08 -9.69 21.49
N LEU A 108 12.97 -10.92 20.96
CA LEU A 108 12.26 -11.18 19.71
C LEU A 108 10.76 -10.89 19.84
N ILE A 109 10.12 -11.30 20.94
CA ILE A 109 8.68 -11.05 21.16
C ILE A 109 8.41 -9.54 21.26
N TRP A 110 9.25 -8.80 22.00
CA TRP A 110 9.12 -7.36 22.15
C TRP A 110 9.30 -6.61 20.83
N MET A 111 10.31 -6.97 20.05
CA MET A 111 10.57 -6.35 18.74
C MET A 111 9.41 -6.63 17.77
N LEU A 112 8.90 -7.86 17.74
CA LEU A 112 7.80 -8.26 16.88
C LEU A 112 6.50 -7.53 17.21
N PHE A 113 6.22 -7.34 18.50
CA PHE A 113 5.07 -6.57 18.94
C PHE A 113 5.18 -5.09 18.54
N LEU A 114 6.35 -4.47 18.76
CA LEU A 114 6.59 -3.08 18.38
C LEU A 114 6.47 -2.86 16.87
N ASP A 115 7.10 -3.71 16.06
CA ASP A 115 7.06 -3.60 14.60
C ASP A 115 5.63 -3.73 14.08
N LEU A 116 4.86 -4.69 14.61
CA LEU A 116 3.46 -4.88 14.22
C LEU A 116 2.60 -3.65 14.58
N VAL A 117 2.76 -3.11 15.78
CA VAL A 117 2.02 -1.92 16.25
C VAL A 117 2.36 -0.70 15.42
N ILE A 118 3.64 -0.48 15.11
CA ILE A 118 4.09 0.66 14.29
C ILE A 118 3.55 0.54 12.86
N ILE A 119 3.69 -0.64 12.25
CA ILE A 119 3.24 -0.87 10.86
C ILE A 119 1.72 -0.73 10.75
N LEU A 120 0.95 -1.45 11.59
CA LEU A 120 -0.51 -1.33 11.58
C LEU A 120 -0.96 0.09 11.90
N GLY A 121 -0.35 0.73 12.89
CA GLY A 121 -0.66 2.10 13.29
C GLY A 121 -0.44 3.09 12.15
N MET A 122 0.73 3.05 11.51
CA MET A 122 1.04 3.93 10.38
C MET A 122 0.14 3.64 9.16
N THR A 123 -0.12 2.38 8.85
CA THR A 123 -0.97 2.01 7.70
C THR A 123 -2.43 2.44 7.91
N LEU A 124 -3.00 2.19 9.09
CA LEU A 124 -4.37 2.63 9.39
C LEU A 124 -4.48 4.15 9.44
N PHE A 125 -3.48 4.83 10.00
CA PHE A 125 -3.44 6.29 10.01
C PHE A 125 -3.41 6.86 8.59
N ALA A 126 -2.57 6.30 7.71
CA ALA A 126 -2.53 6.67 6.30
C ALA A 126 -3.86 6.38 5.59
N ALA A 127 -4.48 5.21 5.85
CA ALA A 127 -5.76 4.83 5.27
C ALA A 127 -6.88 5.82 5.65
N ILE A 128 -6.91 6.28 6.89
CA ILE A 128 -7.86 7.30 7.34
C ILE A 128 -7.59 8.63 6.64
N LEU A 129 -6.34 9.10 6.63
CA LEU A 129 -5.96 10.38 6.02
C LEU A 129 -6.29 10.42 4.52
N PHE A 130 -5.85 9.43 3.77
CA PHE A 130 -6.05 9.38 2.32
C PHE A 130 -7.45 8.93 1.93
N GLY A 131 -8.13 8.12 2.74
CA GLY A 131 -9.51 7.70 2.53
C GLY A 131 -10.53 8.81 2.82
N TRP A 132 -10.20 9.77 3.68
CA TRP A 132 -11.10 10.87 4.03
C TRP A 132 -11.42 11.79 2.84
N ILE A 133 -10.42 12.07 1.99
CA ILE A 133 -10.56 12.93 0.81
C ILE A 133 -11.64 12.40 -0.16
N PRO A 134 -11.54 11.15 -0.67
CA PRO A 134 -12.57 10.58 -1.53
C PRO A 134 -13.89 10.37 -0.79
N ALA A 135 -13.87 9.94 0.48
CA ALA A 135 -15.09 9.74 1.27
C ALA A 135 -15.95 11.01 1.33
N LYS A 136 -15.34 12.17 1.63
CA LYS A 136 -16.04 13.46 1.65
C LYS A 136 -16.54 13.85 0.26
N LYS A 137 -15.73 13.63 -0.78
CA LYS A 137 -16.11 13.93 -2.17
C LYS A 137 -17.34 13.13 -2.61
N TYR A 138 -17.45 11.86 -2.22
CA TYR A 138 -18.62 11.06 -2.55
C TYR A 138 -19.84 11.42 -1.73
N ALA A 139 -19.63 11.70 -0.44
CA ALA A 139 -20.69 12.10 0.44
C ALA A 139 -21.39 13.38 -0.03
N SER A 140 -20.71 14.29 -0.73
CA SER A 140 -21.30 15.51 -1.30
C SER A 140 -21.90 15.36 -2.71
N LEU A 141 -21.88 14.17 -3.32
CA LEU A 141 -22.42 13.98 -4.67
C LEU A 141 -23.94 14.21 -4.71
N SER A 142 -24.40 14.93 -5.73
CA SER A 142 -25.81 15.22 -5.95
C SER A 142 -26.50 14.06 -6.68
N VAL A 143 -27.62 13.58 -6.14
CA VAL A 143 -28.34 12.40 -6.66
C VAL A 143 -29.01 12.72 -8.01
N MET A 144 -29.56 13.93 -8.16
CA MET A 144 -30.26 14.36 -9.38
C MET A 144 -29.35 14.36 -10.61
N GLU A 145 -28.08 14.72 -10.47
CA GLU A 145 -27.16 14.84 -11.60
C GLU A 145 -26.70 13.47 -12.13
N VAL A 146 -26.71 12.45 -11.27
CA VAL A 146 -26.42 11.06 -11.65
C VAL A 146 -27.64 10.40 -12.29
N LEU A 147 -28.85 10.64 -11.76
CA LEU A 147 -30.09 10.02 -12.28
C LEU A 147 -30.65 10.71 -13.53
N ARG A 148 -30.35 11.99 -13.76
CA ARG A 148 -30.83 12.74 -14.94
C ARG A 148 -30.02 12.46 -16.21
N ASN A 149 -28.81 11.92 -16.07
CA ASN A 149 -27.93 11.56 -17.18
C ASN A 149 -28.07 10.07 -17.58
N GLU A 150 -29.08 9.37 -17.09
CA GLU A 150 -29.60 8.11 -17.64
C GLU A 150 -30.90 8.36 -18.41
#